data_AF-A0A966MTB3-F1
#
_entry.id   AF-A0A966MTB3-F1
#
_cell.length_a   1.000
_cell.length_b   1.000
_cell.length_c   1.000
_cell.angle_alpha   90.00
_cell.angle_beta   90.00
_cell.angle_gamma   90.00
#
_symmetry.space_group_name_H-M   'P 1'
#
loop_
_entity.id
_entity.type
_entity.pdbx_description
1 polymer ?
#
loop_
_entity_poly.entity_id
_entity_poly.type
_entity_poly.pdbx_seq_one_letter_code
_entity_poly.pdbx_strand_id
1 'polypeptide(L)'
;MSEKRLIIHPGFHKSGTTALQESFALNRPLLREKGILYPPIGTKAHHRVAWALTQRPWGWSKRGGEKTPEKYWDRMSSRINGAKEETVILSSEFFSEIDGERIRKIRSEIKGRDIQILFTLRPLAKLLPSSYQQYLKYGITVEYEDWLHAILDFSLMR
;
A
#
# COMPACT_ATOMS: atom_id res chain seq x y z
N MET A 1 -0.99 -30.21 -3.24
CA MET A 1 -1.86 -29.25 -2.53
C MET A 1 -1.24 -27.88 -2.73
N SER A 2 -1.99 -26.90 -3.22
CA SER A 2 -1.42 -25.56 -3.43
C SER A 2 -1.17 -24.91 -2.06
N GLU A 3 0.00 -24.27 -1.91
CA GLU A 3 0.42 -23.68 -0.65
C GLU A 3 -0.39 -22.42 -0.34
N LYS A 4 -0.82 -22.27 0.91
CA LYS A 4 -1.49 -21.05 1.35
C LYS A 4 -0.53 -19.86 1.18
N ARG A 5 -1.07 -18.71 0.79
CA ARG A 5 -0.25 -17.51 0.56
C ARG A 5 -0.86 -16.24 1.12
N LEU A 6 0.01 -15.28 1.42
CA LEU A 6 -0.29 -13.89 1.70
C LEU A 6 0.30 -13.06 0.56
N ILE A 7 -0.56 -12.38 -0.20
CA ILE A 7 -0.15 -11.39 -1.19
C ILE A 7 -0.22 -10.03 -0.53
N ILE A 8 0.93 -9.36 -0.43
CA ILE A 8 0.99 -7.94 -0.10
C ILE A 8 1.16 -7.20 -1.43
N HIS A 9 0.20 -6.34 -1.74
CA HIS A 9 0.25 -5.44 -2.88
C HIS A 9 0.54 -4.03 -2.36
N PRO A 10 1.82 -3.58 -2.40
CA PRO A 10 2.14 -2.19 -2.15
C PRO A 10 1.53 -1.34 -3.25
N GLY A 11 1.86 -1.64 -4.50
CA GLY A 11 1.68 -0.71 -5.60
C GLY A 11 2.44 0.61 -5.37
N PHE A 12 2.26 1.56 -6.27
CA PHE A 12 2.80 2.91 -6.14
C PHE A 12 1.68 3.95 -6.22
N HIS A 13 1.82 5.08 -5.52
CA HIS A 13 0.92 6.20 -5.71
C HIS A 13 0.82 6.54 -7.21
N LYS A 14 -0.41 6.77 -7.71
CA LYS A 14 -0.72 7.07 -9.13
C LYS A 14 -0.54 5.92 -10.12
N SER A 15 -0.28 4.70 -9.67
CA SER A 15 -0.21 3.50 -10.53
C SER A 15 -1.56 2.80 -10.79
N GLY A 16 -2.70 3.42 -10.44
CA GLY A 16 -4.03 2.81 -10.62
C GLY A 16 -4.47 1.87 -9.49
N THR A 17 -3.74 1.87 -8.38
CA THR A 17 -4.01 1.12 -7.15
C THR A 17 -5.43 1.32 -6.60
N THR A 18 -5.98 2.54 -6.67
CA THR A 18 -7.34 2.84 -6.20
C THR A 18 -8.39 2.01 -6.93
N ALA A 19 -8.31 1.89 -8.26
CA ALA A 19 -9.26 1.11 -9.05
C ALA A 19 -9.18 -0.39 -8.67
N LEU A 20 -7.98 -0.90 -8.43
CA LEU A 20 -7.77 -2.28 -8.00
C LEU A 20 -8.31 -2.53 -6.58
N GLN A 21 -8.04 -1.62 -5.64
CA GLN A 21 -8.53 -1.70 -4.27
C GLN A 21 -10.06 -1.60 -4.21
N GLU A 22 -10.67 -0.75 -5.04
CA GLU A 22 -12.12 -0.66 -5.20
C GLU A 22 -12.71 -1.96 -5.74
N SER A 23 -12.12 -2.51 -6.80
CA SER A 23 -12.53 -3.79 -7.36
C SER A 23 -12.47 -4.91 -6.32
N PHE A 24 -11.36 -5.03 -5.57
CA PHE A 24 -11.25 -6.02 -4.49
C PHE A 24 -12.29 -5.81 -3.39
N ALA A 25 -12.54 -4.55 -3.00
CA ALA A 25 -13.47 -4.22 -1.94
C ALA A 25 -14.94 -4.52 -2.31
N LEU A 26 -15.32 -4.25 -3.56
CA LEU A 26 -16.67 -4.52 -4.09
C LEU A 26 -16.90 -6.02 -4.30
N ASN A 27 -15.88 -6.75 -4.72
CA ASN A 27 -15.99 -8.17 -5.07
C ASN A 27 -15.60 -9.13 -3.93
N ARG A 28 -15.60 -8.68 -2.66
CA ARG A 28 -15.25 -9.54 -1.51
C ARG A 28 -16.02 -10.87 -1.45
N PRO A 29 -17.36 -10.91 -1.68
CA PRO A 29 -18.09 -12.18 -1.70
C PRO A 29 -17.57 -13.13 -2.78
N LEU A 30 -17.44 -12.63 -4.01
CA LEU A 30 -16.93 -13.40 -5.15
C LEU A 30 -15.49 -13.89 -4.94
N LEU A 31 -14.61 -13.04 -4.40
CA LEU A 31 -13.25 -13.43 -4.05
C LEU A 31 -13.25 -14.58 -3.04
N ARG A 32 -14.13 -14.51 -2.04
CA ARG A 32 -14.22 -15.53 -1.00
C ARG A 32 -14.68 -16.88 -1.54
N GLU A 33 -15.64 -16.89 -2.46
CA GLU A 33 -16.06 -18.10 -3.18
C GLU A 33 -14.91 -18.74 -3.97
N LYS A 34 -13.94 -17.93 -4.41
CA LYS A 34 -12.72 -18.39 -5.09
C LYS A 34 -11.56 -18.69 -4.13
N GLY A 35 -11.82 -18.79 -2.82
CA GLY A 35 -10.79 -19.07 -1.82
C GLY A 35 -9.82 -17.92 -1.56
N ILE A 36 -10.23 -16.68 -1.89
CA ILE A 36 -9.43 -15.46 -1.71
C ILE A 36 -10.08 -14.58 -0.64
N LEU A 37 -9.34 -14.29 0.43
CA LEU A 37 -9.74 -13.33 1.44
C LEU A 37 -9.14 -11.95 1.13
N TYR A 38 -10.01 -10.96 0.93
CA TYR A 38 -9.65 -9.53 0.99
C TYR A 38 -10.23 -8.91 2.27
N PRO A 39 -9.45 -8.80 3.36
CA PRO A 39 -9.99 -8.49 4.69
C PRO A 39 -10.78 -7.16 4.73
N PRO A 40 -12.07 -7.17 5.10
CA PRO A 40 -12.79 -5.92 5.36
C PRO A 40 -12.26 -5.25 6.63
N ILE A 41 -11.88 -3.98 6.54
CA ILE A 41 -11.45 -3.15 7.67
C ILE A 41 -12.25 -1.83 7.78
N GLY A 42 -13.43 -1.78 7.14
CA GLY A 42 -14.26 -0.57 7.03
C GLY A 42 -13.85 0.39 5.91
N THR A 43 -12.73 0.12 5.22
CA THR A 43 -12.24 0.89 4.08
C THR A 43 -11.97 0.00 2.86
N LYS A 44 -11.72 0.64 1.71
CA LYS A 44 -11.37 -0.03 0.44
C LYS A 44 -9.93 -0.53 0.42
N ALA A 45 -9.02 0.20 1.06
CA ALA A 45 -7.59 -0.09 1.13
C ALA A 45 -7.12 -0.31 2.58
N HIS A 46 -5.98 -0.99 2.74
CA HIS A 46 -5.42 -1.41 4.02
C HIS A 46 -4.46 -0.38 4.65
N HIS A 47 -4.67 0.92 4.44
CA HIS A 47 -3.74 1.97 4.89
C HIS A 47 -3.47 1.93 6.39
N ARG A 48 -4.50 1.76 7.23
CA ARG A 48 -4.34 1.70 8.70
C ARG A 48 -3.48 0.50 9.14
N VAL A 49 -3.53 -0.59 8.38
CA VAL A 49 -2.70 -1.77 8.64
C VAL A 49 -1.25 -1.47 8.28
N ALA A 50 -1.02 -0.84 7.13
CA ALA A 50 0.31 -0.42 6.69
C ALA A 50 0.92 0.64 7.63
N TRP A 51 0.17 1.66 8.05
CA TRP A 51 0.63 2.68 9.00
C TRP A 51 0.92 2.11 10.39
N ALA A 52 0.14 1.14 10.85
CA ALA A 52 0.41 0.44 12.11
C ALA A 52 1.71 -0.37 12.05
N LEU A 53 2.11 -0.85 10.87
CA LEU A 53 3.41 -1.47 10.67
C LEU A 53 4.55 -0.46 10.61
N THR A 54 4.39 0.63 9.84
CA THR A 54 5.48 1.59 9.65
C THR A 54 5.75 2.44 10.88
N GLN A 55 4.77 2.63 11.77
CA GLN A 55 4.88 3.45 13.00
C GLN A 55 5.41 4.87 12.73
N ARG A 56 5.34 5.33 11.48
CA ARG A 56 5.71 6.69 11.08
C ARG A 56 4.55 7.62 11.44
N PRO A 57 4.80 8.72 12.18
CA PRO A 57 3.76 9.72 12.44
C PRO A 57 3.33 10.35 11.11
N TRP A 58 2.03 10.47 10.89
CA TRP A 58 1.49 11.17 9.73
C TRP A 58 1.35 12.67 10.06
N GLY A 59 1.99 13.54 9.29
CA GLY A 59 1.99 15.00 9.49
C GLY A 59 3.37 15.58 9.83
N TRP A 60 3.43 16.91 9.96
CA TRP A 60 4.63 17.60 10.41
C TRP A 60 4.90 17.20 11.86
N SER A 61 6.05 16.57 12.13
CA SER A 61 6.46 16.07 13.46
C SER A 61 6.37 17.11 14.58
N LYS A 62 6.32 18.41 14.25
CA LYS A 62 6.14 19.54 15.17
C LYS A 62 4.69 20.00 15.38
N ARG A 63 3.68 19.34 14.79
CA ARG A 63 2.24 19.71 14.88
C ARG A 63 1.31 18.53 15.24
N GLY A 64 1.78 17.59 16.06
CA GLY A 64 0.91 16.58 16.67
C GLY A 64 0.52 15.42 15.75
N GLY A 65 1.41 14.99 14.85
CA GLY A 65 1.18 13.79 14.06
C GLY A 65 1.04 12.56 14.95
N GLU A 66 -0.13 11.91 14.92
CA GLU A 66 -0.38 10.70 15.69
C GLU A 66 0.11 9.46 14.94
N LYS A 67 0.68 8.51 15.70
CA LYS A 67 1.00 7.18 15.18
C LYS A 67 -0.26 6.32 15.15
N THR A 68 -0.40 5.52 14.10
CA THR A 68 -1.47 4.51 14.09
C THR A 68 -1.12 3.41 15.10
N PRO A 69 -2.01 3.06 16.05
CA PRO A 69 -1.73 2.04 17.06
C PRO A 69 -1.36 0.66 16.47
N GLU A 70 -0.35 -0.02 17.05
CA GLU A 70 0.11 -1.33 16.58
C GLU A 70 -1.00 -2.40 16.56
N LYS A 71 -2.00 -2.29 17.45
CA LYS A 71 -3.17 -3.19 17.50
C LYS A 71 -3.93 -3.35 16.18
N TYR A 72 -3.78 -2.45 15.21
CA TYR A 72 -4.35 -2.62 13.87
C TYR A 72 -3.61 -3.68 13.07
N TRP A 73 -2.28 -3.74 13.19
CA TRP A 73 -1.47 -4.81 12.62
C TRP A 73 -1.68 -6.12 13.37
N ASP A 74 -1.65 -6.13 14.70
CA ASP A 74 -1.78 -7.38 15.50
C ASP A 74 -3.11 -8.11 15.24
N ARG A 75 -4.20 -7.33 15.10
CA ARG A 75 -5.51 -7.88 14.73
C ARG A 75 -5.52 -8.41 13.30
N MET A 76 -4.79 -7.77 12.39
CA MET A 76 -4.68 -8.22 11.02
C MET A 76 -3.83 -9.50 10.90
N SER A 77 -2.68 -9.57 11.55
CA SER A 77 -1.83 -10.77 11.57
C SER A 77 -2.56 -11.97 12.16
N SER A 78 -3.27 -11.78 13.28
CA SER A 78 -4.15 -12.81 13.84
C SER A 78 -5.20 -13.30 12.84
N ARG A 79 -5.82 -12.37 12.10
CA ARG A 79 -6.83 -12.69 11.09
C ARG A 79 -6.26 -13.44 9.88
N ILE A 80 -5.04 -13.08 9.45
CA ILE A 80 -4.34 -13.77 8.34
C ILE A 80 -4.00 -15.20 8.75
N ASN A 81 -3.49 -15.39 9.97
CA ASN A 81 -3.13 -16.70 10.50
C ASN A 81 -4.37 -17.59 10.71
N GLY A 82 -5.50 -17.01 11.12
CA GLY A 82 -6.77 -17.73 11.27
C GLY A 82 -7.56 -17.95 9.97
N ALA A 83 -7.15 -17.36 8.84
CA ALA A 83 -7.89 -17.46 7.59
C ALA A 83 -7.85 -18.88 7.01
N LYS A 84 -9.02 -19.38 6.60
CA LYS A 84 -9.17 -20.70 5.96
C LYS A 84 -8.88 -20.61 4.47
N GLU A 85 -9.12 -19.43 3.90
CA GLU A 85 -8.90 -19.08 2.50
C GLU A 85 -7.44 -19.32 2.09
N GLU A 86 -7.26 -19.84 0.88
CA GLU A 86 -5.96 -20.21 0.33
C GLU A 86 -5.08 -18.97 0.13
N THR A 87 -5.66 -17.90 -0.41
CA THR A 87 -4.98 -16.64 -0.64
C THR A 87 -5.55 -15.55 0.26
N VAL A 88 -4.70 -14.77 0.93
CA VAL A 88 -5.08 -13.52 1.59
C VAL A 88 -4.42 -12.37 0.87
N ILE A 89 -5.15 -11.30 0.56
CA ILE A 89 -4.62 -10.11 -0.13
C ILE A 89 -4.70 -8.91 0.79
N LEU A 90 -3.55 -8.27 1.03
CA LEU A 90 -3.47 -6.91 1.57
C LEU A 90 -3.07 -5.94 0.46
N SER A 91 -3.67 -4.76 0.44
CA SER A 91 -3.38 -3.75 -0.59
C SER A 91 -3.34 -2.35 0.01
N SER A 92 -2.19 -1.69 -0.12
CA SER A 92 -1.95 -0.31 0.31
C SER A 92 -0.57 0.15 -0.18
N GLU A 93 -0.54 1.33 -0.79
CA GLU A 93 0.65 2.05 -1.28
C GLU A 93 1.68 2.22 -0.19
N PHE A 94 1.25 2.46 1.05
CA PHE A 94 2.13 2.59 2.21
C PHE A 94 2.89 1.31 2.59
N PHE A 95 2.55 0.14 2.02
CA PHE A 95 3.40 -1.04 2.19
C PHE A 95 4.74 -0.89 1.45
N SER A 96 4.86 0.05 0.50
CA SER A 96 6.12 0.34 -0.20
C SER A 96 7.13 1.08 0.70
N GLU A 97 6.67 1.62 1.83
CA GLU A 97 7.50 2.36 2.80
C GLU A 97 8.04 1.48 3.94
N ILE A 98 7.76 0.17 3.91
CA ILE A 98 8.20 -0.78 4.93
C ILE A 98 9.70 -1.05 4.79
N ASP A 99 10.43 -0.97 5.90
CA ASP A 99 11.87 -1.29 5.95
C ASP A 99 12.16 -2.77 6.29
N GLY A 100 13.44 -3.13 6.27
CA GLY A 100 13.90 -4.50 6.55
C GLY A 100 13.59 -5.03 7.95
N GLU A 101 13.41 -4.18 8.96
CA GLU A 101 12.98 -4.60 10.30
C GLU A 101 11.51 -5.03 10.27
N ARG A 102 10.65 -4.24 9.64
CA ARG A 102 9.22 -4.54 9.54
C ARG A 102 8.95 -5.72 8.61
N ILE A 103 9.75 -5.91 7.54
CA ILE A 103 9.70 -7.12 6.71
C ILE A 103 10.00 -8.37 7.56
N ARG A 104 11.03 -8.32 8.42
CA ARG A 104 11.33 -9.43 9.35
C ARG A 104 10.20 -9.66 10.35
N LYS A 105 9.58 -8.60 10.88
CA LYS A 105 8.39 -8.69 11.74
C LYS A 105 7.26 -9.44 11.03
N ILE A 106 6.88 -9.03 9.81
CA ILE A 106 5.85 -9.71 9.01
C ILE A 106 6.19 -11.19 8.83
N ARG A 107 7.43 -11.51 8.41
CA ARG A 107 7.88 -12.89 8.22
C ARG A 107 7.83 -13.71 9.50
N SER A 108 8.13 -13.11 10.65
CA SER A 108 8.07 -13.80 11.94
C SER A 108 6.64 -14.03 12.42
N GLU A 109 5.69 -13.14 12.12
CA GLU A 109 4.34 -13.21 12.67
C GLU A 109 3.36 -13.98 11.79
N ILE A 110 3.55 -13.97 10.46
CA ILE A 110 2.71 -14.71 9.53
C ILE A 110 3.18 -16.16 9.45
N LYS A 111 2.28 -17.10 9.75
CA LYS A 111 2.59 -18.53 9.87
C LYS A 111 1.86 -19.35 8.81
N GLY A 112 2.55 -20.37 8.28
CA GLY A 112 1.96 -21.36 7.37
C GLY A 112 1.46 -20.76 6.04
N ARG A 113 2.03 -19.64 5.61
CA ARG A 113 1.72 -18.98 4.34
C ARG A 113 3.00 -18.50 3.67
N ASP A 114 3.11 -18.73 2.37
CA ASP A 114 4.13 -18.07 1.53
C ASP A 114 3.79 -16.58 1.40
N ILE A 115 4.79 -15.70 1.55
CA ILE A 115 4.60 -14.25 1.50
C ILE A 115 5.08 -13.74 0.15
N GLN A 116 4.15 -13.23 -0.64
CA GLN A 116 4.41 -12.73 -1.99
C GLN A 116 4.17 -11.23 -2.05
N ILE A 117 5.11 -10.50 -2.66
CA ILE A 117 4.98 -9.06 -2.88
C ILE A 117 4.62 -8.83 -4.34
N LEU A 118 3.45 -8.23 -4.59
CA LEU A 118 2.97 -7.93 -5.94
C LEU A 118 3.05 -6.42 -6.19
N PHE A 119 3.92 -6.00 -7.10
CA PHE A 119 3.98 -4.60 -7.54
C PHE A 119 3.17 -4.40 -8.82
N THR A 120 2.29 -3.40 -8.80
CA THR A 120 1.70 -2.86 -10.02
C THR A 120 2.52 -1.65 -10.46
N LEU A 121 3.10 -1.72 -11.66
CA LEU A 121 3.89 -0.65 -12.26
C LEU A 121 3.10 0.01 -13.39
N ARG A 122 3.22 1.33 -13.50
CA ARG A 122 2.72 2.12 -14.64
C ARG A 122 3.93 2.77 -15.32
N PRO A 123 4.01 2.81 -16.66
CA PRO A 123 5.11 3.48 -17.36
C PRO A 123 5.30 4.91 -16.85
N LEU A 124 6.54 5.29 -16.53
CA LEU A 124 6.88 6.58 -15.93
C LEU A 124 6.37 7.75 -16.77
N ALA A 125 6.50 7.66 -18.10
CA ALA A 125 5.97 8.66 -19.04
C ALA A 125 4.45 8.89 -18.91
N LYS A 126 3.68 7.92 -18.40
CA LYS A 126 2.24 8.08 -18.12
C LYS A 126 1.95 8.55 -16.68
N LEU A 127 2.90 8.39 -15.76
CA LEU A 127 2.79 8.85 -14.37
C LEU A 127 3.08 10.35 -14.26
N LEU A 128 4.10 10.85 -14.97
CA LEU A 128 4.55 12.23 -14.86
C LEU A 128 3.46 13.26 -15.21
N PRO A 129 2.71 13.14 -16.32
CA PRO A 129 1.61 14.05 -16.61
C PRO A 129 0.49 13.97 -15.56
N SER A 130 0.20 12.77 -15.04
CA SER A 130 -0.84 12.58 -14.03
C SER A 130 -0.48 13.23 -12.69
N SER A 131 0.79 13.18 -12.29
CA SER A 131 1.29 13.86 -11.09
C SER A 131 1.30 15.37 -11.29
N TYR A 132 1.77 15.86 -12.43
CA TYR A 132 1.75 17.28 -12.77
C TYR A 132 0.33 17.87 -12.74
N GLN A 133 -0.66 17.19 -13.36
CA GLN A 133 -2.06 17.61 -13.31
C GLN A 133 -2.61 17.68 -11.87
N GLN A 134 -2.13 16.82 -10.98
CA GLN A 134 -2.51 16.88 -9.57
C GLN A 134 -1.90 18.10 -8.88
N TYR A 135 -0.64 18.44 -9.19
CA TYR A 135 0.02 19.64 -8.68
C TYR A 135 -0.63 20.93 -9.19
N LEU A 136 -1.06 20.98 -10.45
CA LEU A 136 -1.85 22.09 -10.98
C LEU A 136 -3.15 22.28 -10.18
N LYS A 137 -3.85 21.18 -9.85
CA LYS A 137 -5.05 21.23 -8.99
C LYS A 137 -4.75 21.73 -7.57
N TYR A 138 -3.52 21.57 -7.10
CA TYR A 138 -3.05 22.12 -5.82
C TYR A 138 -2.54 23.56 -5.94
N GLY A 139 -2.64 24.19 -7.12
CA GLY A 139 -2.33 25.59 -7.34
C GLY A 139 -0.90 25.86 -7.82
N ILE A 140 -0.16 24.84 -8.23
CA ILE A 140 1.14 25.04 -8.89
C ILE A 140 0.91 25.59 -10.30
N THR A 141 1.73 26.54 -10.73
CA THR A 141 1.66 27.18 -12.06
C THR A 141 2.96 27.04 -12.87
N VAL A 142 3.89 26.20 -12.42
CA VAL A 142 5.13 25.93 -13.18
C VAL A 142 4.81 25.20 -14.47
N GLU A 143 5.50 25.54 -15.56
CA GLU A 143 5.35 24.87 -16.84
C GLU A 143 5.80 23.40 -16.76
N TYR A 144 5.23 22.55 -17.62
CA TYR A 144 5.45 21.11 -17.52
C TYR A 144 6.92 20.70 -17.70
N GLU A 145 7.64 21.36 -18.63
CA GLU A 145 9.06 21.09 -18.90
C GLU A 145 9.95 21.47 -17.70
N ASP A 146 9.74 22.65 -17.13
CA ASP A 146 10.46 23.11 -15.94
C ASP A 146 10.19 22.19 -14.73
N TRP A 147 8.94 21.73 -14.58
CA TRP A 147 8.58 20.75 -13.56
C TRP A 147 9.30 19.42 -13.79
N LEU A 148 9.39 18.94 -15.03
CA LEU A 148 10.08 17.70 -15.39
C LEU A 148 11.58 17.77 -15.06
N HIS A 149 12.25 18.86 -15.41
CA HIS A 149 13.66 19.08 -15.05
C HIS A 149 13.84 19.06 -13.53
N ALA A 150 12.97 19.73 -12.77
CA ALA A 150 13.05 19.75 -11.32
C ALA A 150 12.91 18.35 -10.67
N ILE A 151 12.11 17.45 -11.24
CA ILE A 151 11.89 16.12 -10.67
C ILE A 151 12.85 15.04 -11.19
N LEU A 152 13.42 15.20 -12.39
CA LEU A 152 14.30 14.21 -13.03
C LEU A 152 15.78 14.54 -12.83
N ASP A 153 16.14 15.82 -12.76
CA ASP A 153 17.53 16.27 -12.72
C ASP A 153 18.04 16.46 -11.28
N PHE A 154 17.72 15.52 -10.37
CA PHE A 154 18.10 15.52 -8.95
C PHE A 154 19.63 15.65 -8.75
N SER A 155 20.16 16.87 -8.87
CA SER A 155 21.57 17.25 -8.69
C SER A 155 21.74 18.56 -7.91
N LEU A 156 20.68 19.24 -7.48
CA LEU A 156 20.78 20.59 -6.87
C LEU A 156 20.14 20.76 -5.49
N MET A 157 19.89 19.67 -4.76
CA MET A 157 19.62 19.72 -3.31
C MET A 157 20.59 18.82 -2.54
N ARG A 158 21.81 19.33 -2.34
CA ARG A 158 22.65 19.07 -1.16
C ARG A 158 22.74 20.36 -0.36
#